data_AF-A0A562MRR0-F1
#
_entry.id   AF-A0A562MRR0-F1
#
_cell.length_a   1.000
_cell.length_b   1.000
_cell.length_c   1.000
_cell.angle_alpha   90.00
_cell.angle_beta   90.00
_cell.angle_gamma   90.00
#
_symmetry.space_group_name_H-M   'P 1'
#
loop_
_entity.id
_entity.type
_entity.pdbx_description
1 polymer ?
#
loop_
_entity_poly.entity_id
_entity_poly.type
_entity_poly.pdbx_seq_one_letter_code
_entity_poly.pdbx_strand_id
1 'polypeptide(L)'
;MGYSTNFEESQHFSSTFNNFAKGLAHEIAQKCAIVGKHVLEIGCGKGEFLRELCMAGGATGLGIDPGYRADKGRNEDYGDIQMIVDFFGPDYQHLQADTVLCRHTLEHIGSVSTFVRLIRKMIGERTEDWVVFETPDAKRVLVESAFWDIYYEHCSYFSPGTHARLFRQEGFDVTDLELVYDDQYIVQYARPSAGPTAPRLPLEHDLEEMRRLAETFPARVRAVQDFWQERIRAAYAAGRRVVLWGGGSKAVSFLTTLQLGDEVWAAVDINPYKQGKFTPGTGHPVIAPGDLLDTPPDLVIVMNPIYLNEVAQSLNALGLRPEIIAV
;
A
#
# COMPACT_ATOMS: atom_id res chain seq x y z
N MET A 1 15.79 3.18 -12.38
CA MET A 1 14.58 3.75 -13.00
C MET A 1 14.32 5.09 -12.33
N GLY A 2 14.15 6.17 -13.09
CA GLY A 2 13.77 7.45 -12.48
C GLY A 2 12.30 7.41 -12.10
N TYR A 3 11.97 7.79 -10.86
CA TYR A 3 10.57 8.04 -10.50
C TYR A 3 10.09 9.26 -11.28
N SER A 4 8.98 9.10 -12.00
CA SER A 4 8.35 10.23 -12.68
C SER A 4 7.76 11.15 -11.63
N THR A 5 7.95 12.46 -11.79
CA THR A 5 7.25 13.43 -10.94
C THR A 5 5.74 13.31 -11.09
N ASN A 6 5.20 12.73 -12.16
CA ASN A 6 3.76 12.54 -12.35
C ASN A 6 3.20 11.25 -11.70
N PHE A 7 3.95 10.64 -10.77
CA PHE A 7 3.50 9.50 -9.98
C PHE A 7 2.36 9.93 -9.04
N GLU A 8 1.26 9.17 -9.08
CA GLU A 8 0.05 9.38 -8.28
C GLU A 8 -0.40 8.07 -7.64
N GLU A 9 -0.07 7.96 -6.37
CA GLU A 9 -0.16 6.77 -5.53
C GLU A 9 -1.15 6.92 -4.37
N SER A 10 -1.81 8.08 -4.24
CA SER A 10 -2.67 8.36 -3.09
C SER A 10 -3.85 7.42 -2.96
N GLN A 11 -4.05 6.94 -1.74
CA GLN A 11 -5.27 6.29 -1.28
C GLN A 11 -6.17 7.23 -0.47
N HIS A 12 -5.72 8.45 -0.18
CA HIS A 12 -6.38 9.42 0.71
C HIS A 12 -7.65 10.06 0.12
N PHE A 13 -8.08 9.64 -1.06
CA PHE A 13 -9.41 9.96 -1.60
C PHE A 13 -10.50 9.01 -1.09
N SER A 14 -10.13 7.84 -0.56
CA SER A 14 -11.07 6.90 0.07
C SER A 14 -11.31 7.27 1.53
N SER A 15 -12.58 7.39 1.90
CA SER A 15 -13.00 7.55 3.29
C SER A 15 -12.63 6.34 4.15
N THR A 16 -12.75 5.14 3.57
CA THR A 16 -12.35 3.87 4.21
C THR A 16 -10.87 3.88 4.57
N PHE A 17 -10.00 4.23 3.62
CA PHE A 17 -8.56 4.32 3.88
C PHE A 17 -8.20 5.45 4.85
N ASN A 18 -8.83 6.62 4.71
CA ASN A 18 -8.58 7.75 5.61
C ASN A 18 -8.92 7.44 7.07
N ASN A 19 -10.02 6.71 7.33
CA ASN A 19 -10.38 6.30 8.68
C ASN A 19 -9.34 5.33 9.26
N PHE A 20 -8.87 4.37 8.46
CA PHE A 20 -7.79 3.47 8.84
C PHE A 20 -6.49 4.25 9.14
N ALA A 21 -6.03 5.09 8.21
CA ALA A 21 -4.81 5.86 8.35
C ALA A 21 -4.82 6.76 9.60
N LYS A 22 -5.95 7.42 9.89
CA LYS A 22 -6.13 8.22 11.11
C LYS A 22 -6.08 7.37 12.37
N GLY A 23 -6.72 6.20 12.37
CA GLY A 23 -6.68 5.27 13.50
C GLY A 23 -5.24 4.80 13.77
N LEU A 24 -4.55 4.35 12.74
CA LEU A 24 -3.16 3.91 12.83
C LEU A 24 -2.22 5.03 13.28
N ALA A 25 -2.39 6.26 12.77
CA ALA A 25 -1.62 7.41 13.21
C ALA A 25 -1.77 7.67 14.72
N HIS A 26 -2.98 7.58 15.27
CA HIS A 26 -3.20 7.72 16.72
C HIS A 26 -2.55 6.59 17.52
N GLU A 27 -2.66 5.35 17.05
CA GLU A 27 -2.05 4.20 17.69
C GLU A 27 -0.52 4.33 17.75
N ILE A 28 0.12 4.64 16.62
CA ILE A 28 1.57 4.86 16.54
C ILE A 28 1.96 6.03 17.46
N ALA A 29 1.22 7.14 17.43
CA ALA A 29 1.51 8.29 18.27
C ALA A 29 1.54 7.96 19.77
N GLN A 30 0.57 7.14 20.21
CA GLN A 30 0.48 6.66 21.59
C GLN A 30 1.58 5.65 21.92
N LYS A 31 1.74 4.60 21.09
CA LYS A 31 2.69 3.50 21.32
C LYS A 31 4.14 3.97 21.29
N CYS A 32 4.47 4.87 20.37
CA CYS A 32 5.80 5.46 20.27
C CYS A 32 6.02 6.68 21.19
N ALA A 33 4.95 7.14 21.86
CA ALA A 33 4.93 8.31 22.74
C ALA A 33 5.58 9.53 22.07
N ILE A 34 5.06 9.94 20.90
CA ILE A 34 5.73 10.93 20.02
C ILE A 34 5.52 12.40 20.41
N VAL A 35 4.87 12.67 21.55
CA VAL A 35 4.60 14.05 22.00
C VAL A 35 5.89 14.83 22.16
N GLY A 36 6.01 15.95 21.42
CA GLY A 36 7.20 16.80 21.41
C GLY A 36 8.43 16.16 20.77
N LYS A 37 8.28 15.01 20.10
CA LYS A 37 9.37 14.29 19.43
C LYS A 37 9.48 14.67 17.95
N HIS A 38 10.55 14.21 17.30
CA HIS A 38 10.77 14.35 15.88
C HIS A 38 10.58 13.02 15.14
N VAL A 39 9.76 13.05 14.10
CA VAL A 39 9.38 11.89 13.30
C VAL A 39 9.96 11.99 11.89
N LEU A 40 10.63 10.94 11.43
CA LEU A 40 11.09 10.81 10.04
C LEU A 40 10.23 9.78 9.31
N GLU A 41 9.57 10.13 8.21
CA GLU A 41 8.92 9.17 7.30
C GLU A 41 9.73 9.04 6.01
N ILE A 42 10.27 7.84 5.76
CA ILE A 42 10.97 7.49 4.54
C ILE A 42 9.97 6.88 3.56
N GLY A 43 9.90 7.42 2.35
CA GLY A 43 8.86 7.08 1.39
C GLY A 43 7.51 7.68 1.78
N CYS A 44 7.50 8.96 2.16
CA CYS A 44 6.29 9.63 2.67
C CYS A 44 5.24 9.92 1.59
N GLY A 45 5.51 9.62 0.31
CA GLY A 45 4.66 9.96 -0.82
C GLY A 45 4.37 11.46 -0.86
N LYS A 46 3.10 11.83 -0.64
CA LYS A 46 2.70 13.24 -0.54
C LYS A 46 2.74 13.80 0.88
N GLY A 47 3.08 13.03 1.91
CA GLY A 47 3.23 13.49 3.30
C GLY A 47 1.93 13.52 4.13
N GLU A 48 0.84 12.97 3.59
CA GLU A 48 -0.47 12.95 4.26
C GLU A 48 -0.44 12.17 5.57
N PHE A 49 0.18 10.99 5.58
CA PHE A 49 0.28 10.18 6.79
C PHE A 49 1.17 10.81 7.85
N LEU A 50 2.37 11.28 7.49
CA LEU A 50 3.23 12.05 8.40
C LEU A 50 2.50 13.22 9.05
N ARG A 51 1.68 13.95 8.27
CA ARG A 51 0.86 15.04 8.81
C ARG A 51 -0.17 14.59 9.81
N GLU A 52 -0.96 13.58 9.48
CA GLU A 52 -1.95 13.02 10.41
C GLU A 52 -1.27 12.52 11.71
N LEU A 53 -0.11 11.87 11.60
CA LEU A 53 0.67 11.39 12.74
C LEU A 53 1.22 12.53 13.61
N CYS A 54 1.86 13.53 13.01
CA CYS A 54 2.39 14.69 13.73
C CYS A 54 1.28 15.48 14.43
N MET A 55 0.12 15.66 13.79
CA MET A 55 -1.04 16.30 14.41
C MET A 55 -1.60 15.47 15.57
N ALA A 56 -1.76 14.16 15.39
CA ALA A 56 -2.30 13.27 16.43
C ALA A 56 -1.38 13.19 17.65
N GLY A 57 -0.07 13.25 17.44
CA GLY A 57 0.94 13.14 18.49
C GLY A 57 1.48 14.46 19.03
N GLY A 58 1.24 15.60 18.39
CA GLY A 58 1.93 16.85 18.74
C GLY A 58 3.44 16.77 18.52
N ALA A 59 3.85 16.20 17.38
CA ALA A 59 5.25 15.98 16.98
C ALA A 59 5.66 16.89 15.81
N THR A 60 6.95 17.03 15.58
CA THR A 60 7.50 17.62 14.35
C THR A 60 7.86 16.53 13.35
N GLY A 61 7.92 16.85 12.05
CA GLY A 61 8.07 15.83 11.01
C GLY A 61 9.12 16.17 9.95
N LEU A 62 9.76 15.14 9.41
CA LEU A 62 10.57 15.18 8.20
C LEU A 62 10.14 14.04 7.29
N GLY A 63 9.65 14.36 6.09
CA GLY A 63 9.38 13.38 5.05
C GLY A 63 10.52 13.35 4.02
N ILE A 64 10.89 12.17 3.54
CA ILE A 64 11.80 12.02 2.40
C ILE A 64 11.17 11.12 1.34
N ASP A 65 10.90 11.67 0.16
CA ASP A 65 10.30 10.93 -0.94
C ASP A 65 10.65 11.56 -2.30
N PRO A 66 11.14 10.80 -3.29
CA PRO A 66 11.48 11.33 -4.61
C PRO A 66 10.23 11.76 -5.41
N GLY A 67 9.06 11.23 -5.06
CA GLY A 67 7.76 11.51 -5.64
C GLY A 67 6.97 12.61 -4.92
N TYR A 68 7.50 13.20 -3.84
CA TYR A 68 6.82 14.30 -3.15
C TYR A 68 6.64 15.50 -4.08
N ARG A 69 5.42 16.06 -4.05
CA ARG A 69 5.06 17.28 -4.78
C ARG A 69 4.14 18.12 -3.92
N ALA A 70 4.38 19.43 -3.91
CA ALA A 70 3.46 20.38 -3.31
C ALA A 70 2.27 20.60 -4.27
N ASP A 71 1.17 19.90 -4.02
CA ASP A 71 -0.07 20.05 -4.78
C ASP A 71 -1.01 21.05 -4.11
N LYS A 72 -1.58 21.95 -4.93
CA LYS A 72 -2.60 22.91 -4.48
C LYS A 72 -3.82 22.13 -3.93
N GLY A 73 -4.32 22.54 -2.77
CA GLY A 73 -5.45 21.91 -2.08
C GLY A 73 -5.15 20.60 -1.33
N ARG A 74 -3.92 20.06 -1.41
CA ARG A 74 -3.52 18.83 -0.69
C ARG A 74 -2.50 19.12 0.42
N ASN A 75 -1.58 20.04 0.15
CA ASN A 75 -0.34 20.24 0.91
C ASN A 75 -0.14 21.70 1.36
N GLU A 76 -1.23 22.45 1.56
CA GLU A 76 -1.18 23.90 1.76
C GLU A 76 -0.74 24.34 3.17
N ASP A 77 -0.85 23.45 4.18
CA ASP A 77 -0.41 23.71 5.54
C ASP A 77 0.11 22.44 6.23
N TYR A 78 1.43 22.27 6.16
CA TYR A 78 2.15 21.19 6.81
C TYR A 78 2.74 21.59 8.18
N GLY A 79 2.52 22.84 8.63
CA GLY A 79 3.07 23.33 9.90
C GLY A 79 4.57 23.05 10.03
N ASP A 80 4.94 22.32 11.08
CA ASP A 80 6.32 21.96 11.44
C ASP A 80 6.84 20.71 10.70
N ILE A 81 6.27 20.37 9.53
CA ILE A 81 6.71 19.24 8.72
C ILE A 81 7.53 19.73 7.53
N GLN A 82 8.74 19.20 7.42
CA GLN A 82 9.68 19.46 6.33
C GLN A 82 9.68 18.29 5.34
N MET A 83 9.99 18.56 4.08
CA MET A 83 10.01 17.55 3.02
C MET A 83 11.32 17.62 2.23
N ILE A 84 11.94 16.47 2.00
CA ILE A 84 13.11 16.28 1.14
C ILE A 84 12.67 15.50 -0.10
N VAL A 85 12.85 16.09 -1.29
CA VAL A 85 12.53 15.44 -2.56
C VAL A 85 13.75 14.68 -3.06
N ASP A 86 13.99 13.50 -2.49
CA ASP A 86 15.09 12.62 -2.87
C ASP A 86 14.83 11.18 -2.40
N PHE A 87 15.67 10.25 -2.86
CA PHE A 87 15.74 8.91 -2.30
C PHE A 87 16.51 8.93 -0.97
N PHE A 88 15.97 8.25 0.05
CA PHE A 88 16.74 7.99 1.25
C PHE A 88 17.96 7.12 0.94
N GLY A 89 19.13 7.57 1.37
CA GLY A 89 20.43 7.02 0.99
C GLY A 89 21.55 7.44 1.95
N PRO A 90 22.80 7.05 1.66
CA PRO A 90 23.95 7.35 2.52
C PRO A 90 24.12 8.84 2.88
N ASP A 91 23.72 9.75 1.99
CA ASP A 91 23.82 11.19 2.21
C ASP A 91 22.93 11.68 3.36
N TYR A 92 21.88 10.93 3.71
CA TYR A 92 20.93 11.24 4.78
C TYR A 92 21.22 10.51 6.10
N GLN A 93 22.39 9.85 6.23
CA GLN A 93 22.80 9.20 7.49
C GLN A 93 22.97 10.16 8.67
N HIS A 94 23.12 11.46 8.39
CA HIS A 94 23.27 12.50 9.40
C HIS A 94 21.95 12.90 10.07
N LEU A 95 20.81 12.50 9.50
CA LEU A 95 19.49 12.78 10.06
C LEU A 95 19.31 12.10 11.42
N GLN A 96 18.53 12.74 12.29
CA GLN A 96 18.17 12.22 13.60
C GLN A 96 16.66 12.34 13.78
N ALA A 97 16.04 11.28 14.31
CA ALA A 97 14.62 11.24 14.62
C ALA A 97 14.40 10.26 15.78
N ASP A 98 13.42 10.55 16.63
CA ASP A 98 13.03 9.66 17.73
C ASP A 98 12.12 8.51 17.25
N THR A 99 11.52 8.66 16.07
CA THR A 99 10.70 7.64 15.42
C THR A 99 10.90 7.68 13.92
N VAL A 100 11.29 6.56 13.33
CA VAL A 100 11.47 6.39 11.89
C VAL A 100 10.33 5.52 11.36
N LEU A 101 9.57 6.06 10.41
CA LEU A 101 8.52 5.35 9.69
C LEU A 101 8.93 5.04 8.27
N CYS A 102 8.42 3.94 7.75
CA CYS A 102 8.48 3.58 6.34
C CYS A 102 7.24 2.76 5.99
N ARG A 103 6.35 3.33 5.19
CA ARG A 103 5.08 2.71 4.82
C ARG A 103 5.03 2.52 3.33
N HIS A 104 4.57 1.34 2.90
CA HIS A 104 4.36 1.00 1.49
C HIS A 104 5.54 1.38 0.58
N THR A 105 6.76 1.14 1.07
CA THR A 105 8.01 1.57 0.43
C THR A 105 9.04 0.45 0.45
N LEU A 106 9.17 -0.29 1.55
CA LEU A 106 10.19 -1.34 1.68
C LEU A 106 10.04 -2.43 0.61
N GLU A 107 8.81 -2.78 0.21
CA GLU A 107 8.50 -3.73 -0.86
C GLU A 107 8.98 -3.25 -2.24
N HIS A 108 9.20 -1.95 -2.42
CA HIS A 108 9.74 -1.36 -3.63
C HIS A 108 11.29 -1.30 -3.65
N ILE A 109 11.94 -1.61 -2.52
CA ILE A 109 13.39 -1.57 -2.40
C ILE A 109 14.00 -2.90 -2.84
N GLY A 110 14.93 -2.84 -3.79
CA GLY A 110 15.63 -4.05 -4.27
C GLY A 110 16.52 -4.71 -3.21
N SER A 111 17.36 -3.94 -2.51
CA SER A 111 18.25 -4.47 -1.46
C SER A 111 17.75 -4.10 -0.05
N VAL A 112 16.73 -4.83 0.40
CA VAL A 112 16.03 -4.55 1.66
C VAL A 112 16.95 -4.62 2.89
N SER A 113 17.89 -5.57 2.94
CA SER A 113 18.90 -5.68 4.02
C SER A 113 19.82 -4.46 4.06
N THR A 114 20.31 -3.99 2.92
CA THR A 114 21.17 -2.79 2.86
C THR A 114 20.40 -1.54 3.30
N PHE A 115 19.13 -1.42 2.93
CA PHE A 115 18.29 -0.29 3.31
C PHE A 115 17.97 -0.27 4.81
N VAL A 116 17.54 -1.40 5.39
CA VAL A 116 17.29 -1.49 6.83
C VAL A 116 18.59 -1.26 7.64
N ARG A 117 19.74 -1.77 7.16
CA ARG A 117 21.05 -1.50 7.76
C ARG A 117 21.44 -0.03 7.71
N LEU A 118 21.09 0.68 6.63
CA LEU A 118 21.33 2.11 6.51
C LEU A 118 20.58 2.89 7.58
N ILE A 119 19.31 2.54 7.82
CA ILE A 119 18.50 3.12 8.90
C ILE A 119 19.11 2.79 10.26
N ARG A 120 19.54 1.54 10.49
CA ARG A 120 20.25 1.16 11.72
C ARG A 120 21.48 2.04 11.94
N LYS A 121 22.28 2.29 10.91
CA LYS A 121 23.47 3.16 10.99
C LYS A 121 23.13 4.62 11.30
N MET A 122 22.10 5.17 10.67
CA MET A 122 21.60 6.53 10.94
C MET A 122 21.14 6.67 12.41
N ILE A 123 20.54 5.63 12.97
CA ILE A 123 20.12 5.62 14.39
C ILE A 123 21.33 5.57 15.35
N GLY A 124 22.41 4.86 14.98
CA GLY A 124 23.63 4.79 15.78
C GLY A 124 23.43 4.07 17.11
N GLU A 125 23.98 4.59 18.21
CA GLU A 125 23.91 3.93 19.53
C GLU A 125 22.61 4.21 20.30
N ARG A 126 21.66 4.97 19.73
CA ARG A 126 20.38 5.26 20.39
C ARG A 126 19.53 3.98 20.45
N THR A 127 18.97 3.69 21.62
CA THR A 127 18.14 2.48 21.87
C THR A 127 16.67 2.79 22.13
N GLU A 128 16.34 4.04 22.42
CA GLU A 128 14.98 4.48 22.74
C GLU A 128 14.16 4.85 21.49
N ASP A 129 14.83 4.99 20.35
CA ASP A 129 14.22 5.36 19.07
C ASP A 129 13.32 4.22 18.56
N TRP A 130 12.19 4.59 17.99
CA TRP A 130 11.27 3.64 17.37
C TRP A 130 11.52 3.51 15.88
N VAL A 131 11.33 2.30 15.37
CA VAL A 131 11.25 2.02 13.94
C VAL A 131 9.94 1.31 13.64
N VAL A 132 9.10 1.95 12.82
CA VAL A 132 7.77 1.46 12.48
C VAL A 132 7.68 1.27 10.97
N PHE A 133 7.36 0.04 10.55
CA PHE A 133 7.30 -0.31 9.13
C PHE A 133 5.96 -0.93 8.79
N GLU A 134 5.40 -0.50 7.66
CA GLU A 134 4.17 -1.04 7.10
C GLU A 134 4.40 -1.55 5.68
N THR A 135 4.06 -2.82 5.43
CA THR A 135 4.15 -3.45 4.11
C THR A 135 2.93 -4.34 3.85
N PRO A 136 2.57 -4.61 2.58
CA PRO A 136 1.56 -5.61 2.25
C PRO A 136 1.91 -7.01 2.76
N ASP A 137 0.93 -7.74 3.27
CA ASP A 137 1.10 -9.14 3.66
C ASP A 137 1.00 -10.07 2.44
N ALA A 138 2.13 -10.69 2.10
CA ALA A 138 2.26 -11.69 1.05
C ALA A 138 1.46 -12.96 1.34
N LYS A 139 1.17 -13.28 2.61
CA LYS A 139 0.34 -14.44 2.95
C LYS A 139 -1.03 -14.32 2.31
N ARG A 140 -1.64 -13.13 2.36
CA ARG A 140 -2.91 -12.85 1.69
C ARG A 140 -2.85 -13.13 0.20
N VAL A 141 -1.79 -12.66 -0.48
CA VAL A 141 -1.59 -12.91 -1.91
C VAL A 141 -1.60 -14.41 -2.21
N LEU A 142 -0.89 -15.21 -1.41
CA LEU A 142 -0.85 -16.67 -1.60
C LEU A 142 -2.16 -17.37 -1.22
N VAL A 143 -2.88 -16.87 -0.21
CA VAL A 143 -4.18 -17.40 0.23
C VAL A 143 -5.29 -17.08 -0.76
N GLU A 144 -5.31 -15.90 -1.36
CA GLU A 144 -6.34 -15.50 -2.32
C GLU A 144 -5.99 -15.90 -3.75
N SER A 145 -4.73 -16.28 -4.00
CA SER A 145 -4.20 -16.40 -5.36
C SER A 145 -4.32 -15.09 -6.14
N ALA A 146 -4.14 -13.98 -5.43
CA ALA A 146 -4.29 -12.60 -5.89
C ALA A 146 -3.14 -12.22 -6.83
N PHE A 147 -3.10 -12.82 -8.02
CA PHE A 147 -2.05 -12.57 -9.02
C PHE A 147 -1.97 -11.10 -9.41
N TRP A 148 -3.06 -10.34 -9.26
CA TRP A 148 -3.12 -8.90 -9.52
C TRP A 148 -2.30 -8.08 -8.51
N ASP A 149 -1.91 -8.64 -7.36
CA ASP A 149 -0.98 -8.02 -6.42
C ASP A 149 0.49 -8.31 -6.74
N ILE A 150 0.76 -9.06 -7.81
CA ILE A 150 2.12 -9.29 -8.32
C ILE A 150 2.38 -8.37 -9.50
N TYR A 151 3.22 -7.35 -9.31
CA TYR A 151 3.58 -6.38 -10.33
C TYR A 151 4.97 -5.77 -10.10
N TYR A 152 5.50 -5.11 -11.13
CA TYR A 152 6.92 -4.75 -11.26
C TYR A 152 7.45 -3.81 -10.17
N GLU A 153 6.57 -3.01 -9.56
CA GLU A 153 6.97 -2.04 -8.52
C GLU A 153 7.33 -2.77 -7.22
N HIS A 154 6.69 -3.91 -6.92
CA HIS A 154 6.98 -4.74 -5.75
C HIS A 154 8.16 -5.68 -6.05
N CYS A 155 9.34 -5.28 -5.58
CA CYS A 155 10.57 -6.06 -5.65
C CYS A 155 10.60 -7.20 -4.61
N SER A 156 9.93 -7.02 -3.48
CA SER A 156 9.89 -7.97 -2.36
C SER A 156 8.46 -8.17 -1.85
N TYR A 157 8.15 -9.37 -1.37
CA TYR A 157 6.86 -9.75 -0.81
C TYR A 157 7.08 -10.25 0.62
N PHE A 158 6.55 -9.55 1.61
CA PHE A 158 6.80 -9.82 3.01
C PHE A 158 5.66 -10.61 3.64
N SER A 159 6.02 -11.66 4.39
CA SER A 159 5.19 -12.20 5.47
C SER A 159 5.64 -11.61 6.81
N PRO A 160 4.81 -11.67 7.87
CA PRO A 160 5.22 -11.20 9.20
C PRO A 160 6.56 -11.79 9.66
N GLY A 161 6.78 -13.09 9.47
CA GLY A 161 8.03 -13.76 9.83
C GLY A 161 9.24 -13.33 9.00
N THR A 162 9.08 -13.05 7.70
CA THR A 162 10.19 -12.50 6.90
C THR A 162 10.52 -11.06 7.29
N HIS A 163 9.50 -10.25 7.59
CA HIS A 163 9.63 -8.87 8.01
C HIS A 163 10.40 -8.78 9.33
N ALA A 164 9.99 -9.56 10.34
CA ALA A 164 10.70 -9.58 11.64
C ALA A 164 12.13 -10.11 11.51
N ARG A 165 12.34 -11.18 10.74
CA ARG A 165 13.67 -11.77 10.55
C ARG A 165 14.66 -10.80 9.91
N LEU A 166 14.22 -10.01 8.93
CA LEU A 166 15.02 -8.97 8.30
C LEU A 166 15.51 -7.95 9.35
N PHE A 167 14.60 -7.43 10.16
CA PHE A 167 14.95 -6.40 11.16
C PHE A 167 15.85 -6.95 12.27
N ARG A 168 15.57 -8.17 12.75
CA ARG A 168 16.43 -8.82 13.74
C ARG A 168 17.86 -9.03 13.22
N GLN A 169 18.01 -9.41 11.95
CA GLN A 169 19.32 -9.58 11.30
C GLN A 169 20.09 -8.26 11.17
N GLU A 170 19.39 -7.13 11.01
CA GLU A 170 19.99 -5.81 10.87
C GLU A 170 20.12 -5.04 12.19
N GLY A 171 20.05 -5.73 13.33
CA GLY A 171 20.35 -5.15 14.64
C GLY A 171 19.18 -4.43 15.31
N PHE A 172 17.96 -4.89 15.06
CA PHE A 172 16.76 -4.44 15.76
C PHE A 172 16.17 -5.53 16.68
N ASP A 173 15.51 -5.11 17.74
CA ASP A 173 14.57 -5.94 18.50
C ASP A 173 13.15 -5.63 18.03
N VAL A 174 12.47 -6.64 17.47
CA VAL A 174 11.07 -6.51 17.07
C VAL A 174 10.21 -6.73 18.32
N THR A 175 9.48 -5.68 18.71
CA THR A 175 8.66 -5.67 19.93
C THR A 175 7.23 -6.08 19.64
N ASP A 176 6.71 -5.70 18.48
CA ASP A 176 5.33 -5.95 18.08
C ASP A 176 5.23 -6.16 16.58
N LEU A 177 4.25 -6.97 16.20
CA LEU A 177 3.97 -7.35 14.83
C LEU A 177 2.47 -7.58 14.74
N GLU A 178 1.82 -6.86 13.84
CA GLU A 178 0.37 -6.75 13.78
C GLU A 178 -0.10 -6.86 12.33
N LEU A 179 -1.26 -7.48 12.13
CA LEU A 179 -1.96 -7.49 10.87
C LEU A 179 -3.11 -6.49 10.97
N VAL A 180 -3.17 -5.55 10.03
CA VAL A 180 -4.14 -4.45 10.03
C VAL A 180 -4.81 -4.30 8.67
N TYR A 181 -5.84 -3.46 8.63
CA TYR A 181 -6.59 -3.15 7.41
C TYR A 181 -7.19 -4.40 6.76
N ASP A 182 -7.89 -5.22 7.55
CA ASP A 182 -8.45 -6.54 7.14
C ASP A 182 -7.35 -7.56 6.78
N ASP A 183 -6.33 -7.64 7.64
CA ASP A 183 -5.14 -8.48 7.50
C ASP A 183 -4.34 -8.27 6.21
N GLN A 184 -4.51 -7.12 5.55
CA GLN A 184 -3.85 -6.81 4.28
C GLN A 184 -2.44 -6.26 4.48
N TYR A 185 -2.17 -5.63 5.61
CA TYR A 185 -0.90 -4.95 5.91
C TYR A 185 -0.28 -5.49 7.18
N ILE A 186 1.04 -5.62 7.16
CA ILE A 186 1.88 -5.92 8.31
C ILE A 186 2.33 -4.58 8.90
N VAL A 187 2.03 -4.31 10.17
CA VAL A 187 2.65 -3.21 10.92
C VAL A 187 3.63 -3.82 11.91
N GLN A 188 4.91 -3.44 11.80
CA GLN A 188 5.96 -3.88 12.71
C GLN A 188 6.48 -2.70 13.52
N TYR A 189 6.60 -2.92 14.83
CA TYR A 189 7.31 -2.01 15.72
C TYR A 189 8.61 -2.66 16.18
N ALA A 190 9.71 -1.91 16.09
CA ALA A 190 11.02 -2.36 16.50
C ALA A 190 11.82 -1.23 17.16
N ARG A 191 12.85 -1.64 17.90
CA ARG A 191 13.83 -0.73 18.49
C ARG A 191 15.26 -1.18 18.16
N PRO A 192 16.23 -0.28 18.08
CA PRO A 192 17.63 -0.65 17.94
C PRO A 192 18.08 -1.59 19.06
N SER A 193 18.78 -2.66 18.70
CA SER A 193 19.35 -3.60 19.66
C SER A 193 20.87 -3.49 19.66
N ALA A 194 21.47 -3.62 20.85
CA ALA A 194 22.92 -3.72 21.04
C ALA A 194 23.48 -5.11 20.69
N GLY A 195 22.62 -6.11 20.49
CA GLY A 195 23.02 -7.48 20.17
C GLY A 195 21.95 -8.28 19.43
N PRO A 196 22.22 -9.57 19.14
CA PRO A 196 21.27 -10.44 18.48
C PRO A 196 19.98 -10.60 19.29
N THR A 197 18.83 -10.59 18.61
CA THR A 197 17.52 -10.86 19.22
C THR A 197 16.92 -12.13 18.63
N ALA A 198 16.08 -12.82 19.41
CA ALA A 198 15.44 -14.07 19.01
C ALA A 198 13.96 -13.85 18.68
N PRO A 199 13.39 -14.62 17.74
CA PRO A 199 11.96 -14.62 17.48
C PRO A 199 11.17 -14.95 18.74
N ARG A 200 10.11 -14.17 19.01
CA ARG A 200 9.25 -14.34 20.20
C ARG A 200 7.78 -14.05 19.95
N LEU A 201 7.43 -13.41 18.84
CA LEU A 201 6.04 -13.08 18.51
C LEU A 201 5.41 -14.23 17.72
N PRO A 202 4.16 -14.64 18.03
CA PRO A 202 3.50 -15.76 17.33
C PRO A 202 3.47 -15.63 15.81
N LEU A 203 3.27 -14.41 15.29
CA LEU A 203 3.25 -14.12 13.86
C LEU A 203 4.61 -14.36 13.17
N GLU A 204 5.73 -14.46 13.91
CA GLU A 204 7.04 -14.77 13.32
C GLU A 204 7.15 -16.23 12.82
N HIS A 205 6.24 -17.10 13.25
CA HIS A 205 6.25 -18.55 12.99
C HIS A 205 5.37 -18.97 11.81
N ASP A 206 5.59 -18.36 10.65
CA ASP A 206 4.77 -18.54 9.43
C ASP A 206 5.44 -19.37 8.32
N LEU A 207 6.73 -19.71 8.46
CA LEU A 207 7.54 -20.26 7.37
C LEU A 207 6.95 -21.51 6.71
N GLU A 208 6.50 -22.47 7.52
CA GLU A 208 5.97 -23.75 7.00
C GLU A 208 4.62 -23.56 6.30
N GLU A 209 3.79 -22.64 6.79
CA GLU A 209 2.55 -22.26 6.12
C GLU A 209 2.83 -21.55 4.79
N MET A 210 3.73 -20.56 4.80
CA MET A 210 4.12 -19.83 3.60
C MET A 210 4.71 -20.76 2.54
N ARG A 211 5.54 -21.74 2.94
CA ARG A 211 6.09 -22.77 2.05
C ARG A 211 4.99 -23.57 1.37
N ARG A 212 4.04 -24.12 2.14
CA ARG A 212 2.90 -24.90 1.61
C ARG A 212 2.03 -24.07 0.67
N LEU A 213 1.75 -22.81 1.03
CA LEU A 213 0.97 -21.90 0.21
C LEU A 213 1.68 -21.61 -1.12
N ALA A 214 2.98 -21.31 -1.08
CA ALA A 214 3.79 -21.07 -2.27
C ALA A 214 3.88 -22.28 -3.21
N GLU A 215 4.00 -23.50 -2.66
CA GLU A 215 4.03 -24.75 -3.45
C GLU A 215 2.76 -24.95 -4.29
N THR A 216 1.59 -24.57 -3.76
CA THR A 216 0.29 -24.74 -4.45
C THR A 216 -0.13 -23.52 -5.27
N PHE A 217 0.51 -22.37 -5.05
CA PHE A 217 0.12 -21.09 -5.63
C PHE A 217 -0.01 -21.08 -7.16
N PRO A 218 0.93 -21.62 -7.97
CA PRO A 218 0.81 -21.56 -9.43
C PRO A 218 -0.43 -22.26 -9.98
N ALA A 219 -0.85 -23.38 -9.37
CA ALA A 219 -2.05 -24.11 -9.80
C ALA A 219 -3.33 -23.36 -9.44
N ARG A 220 -3.37 -22.75 -8.25
CA ARG A 220 -4.52 -21.98 -7.77
C ARG A 220 -4.68 -20.67 -8.52
N VAL A 221 -3.58 -19.98 -8.84
CA VAL A 221 -3.58 -18.80 -9.71
C VAL A 221 -4.18 -19.12 -11.07
N ARG A 222 -3.81 -20.24 -11.71
CA ARG A 222 -4.42 -20.63 -13.00
C ARG A 222 -5.94 -20.78 -12.89
N ALA A 223 -6.43 -21.45 -11.86
CA ALA A 223 -7.87 -21.60 -11.65
C ALA A 223 -8.58 -20.25 -11.44
N VAL A 224 -7.96 -19.32 -10.71
CA VAL A 224 -8.52 -17.96 -10.51
C VAL A 224 -8.46 -17.13 -11.81
N GLN A 225 -7.41 -17.27 -12.61
CA GLN A 225 -7.31 -16.64 -13.94
C GLN A 225 -8.40 -17.14 -14.88
N ASP A 226 -8.58 -18.47 -14.96
CA ASP A 226 -9.61 -19.11 -15.79
C ASP A 226 -11.01 -18.63 -15.37
N PHE A 227 -11.29 -18.58 -14.06
CA PHE A 227 -12.56 -18.09 -13.51
C PHE A 227 -12.85 -16.64 -13.96
N TRP A 228 -11.89 -15.72 -13.79
CA TRP A 228 -12.09 -14.32 -14.15
C TRP A 228 -12.20 -14.12 -15.66
N GLN A 229 -11.39 -14.81 -16.46
CA GLN A 229 -11.49 -14.77 -17.92
C GLN A 229 -12.85 -15.25 -18.41
N GLU A 230 -13.31 -16.42 -17.93
CA GLU A 230 -14.60 -16.99 -18.32
C GLU A 230 -15.73 -16.03 -17.94
N ARG A 231 -15.74 -15.55 -16.70
CA ARG A 231 -16.79 -14.66 -16.19
C ARG A 231 -16.88 -13.35 -16.96
N ILE A 232 -15.75 -12.68 -17.21
CA ILE A 232 -15.72 -11.39 -17.90
C ILE A 232 -16.09 -11.55 -19.38
N ARG A 233 -15.54 -12.55 -20.07
CA ARG A 233 -15.87 -12.82 -21.47
C ARG A 233 -17.32 -13.26 -21.65
N ALA A 234 -17.87 -14.02 -20.72
CA ALA A 234 -19.29 -14.39 -20.74
C ALA A 234 -20.20 -13.17 -20.55
N ALA A 235 -19.86 -12.26 -19.62
CA ALA A 235 -20.58 -11.01 -19.43
C ALA A 235 -20.53 -10.16 -20.72
N TYR A 236 -19.35 -9.99 -21.30
CA TYR A 236 -19.17 -9.24 -22.54
C TYR A 236 -19.95 -9.86 -23.72
N ALA A 237 -19.90 -11.19 -23.89
CA ALA A 237 -20.65 -11.89 -24.94
C ALA A 237 -22.17 -11.77 -24.76
N ALA A 238 -22.65 -11.61 -23.53
CA ALA A 238 -24.04 -11.32 -23.22
C ALA A 238 -24.42 -9.84 -23.43
N GLY A 239 -23.51 -9.00 -23.95
CA GLY A 239 -23.71 -7.56 -24.14
C GLY A 239 -23.68 -6.75 -22.85
N ARG A 240 -23.21 -7.33 -21.74
CA ARG A 240 -23.11 -6.64 -20.44
C ARG A 240 -21.87 -5.76 -20.41
N ARG A 241 -22.02 -4.57 -19.85
CA ARG A 241 -20.93 -3.62 -19.65
C ARG A 241 -20.19 -3.91 -18.35
N VAL A 242 -18.92 -4.28 -18.48
CA VAL A 242 -18.02 -4.55 -17.35
C VAL A 242 -17.10 -3.36 -17.10
N VAL A 243 -16.95 -2.97 -15.84
CA VAL A 243 -15.94 -1.98 -15.41
C VAL A 243 -15.14 -2.51 -14.23
N LEU A 244 -13.89 -2.08 -14.13
CA LEU A 244 -13.09 -2.27 -12.91
C LEU A 244 -13.25 -1.05 -12.01
N TRP A 245 -13.30 -1.23 -10.70
CA TRP A 245 -13.28 -0.13 -9.73
C TRP A 245 -11.96 -0.15 -8.95
N GLY A 246 -11.19 0.94 -9.09
CA GLY A 246 -9.82 1.12 -8.61
C GLY A 246 -8.81 0.98 -9.76
N GLY A 247 -8.38 2.10 -10.35
CA GLY A 247 -7.49 2.15 -11.54
C GLY A 247 -5.99 2.12 -11.21
N GLY A 248 -5.60 1.50 -10.09
CA GLY A 248 -4.20 1.38 -9.65
C GLY A 248 -3.46 0.18 -10.24
N SER A 249 -2.26 -0.11 -9.71
CA SER A 249 -1.37 -1.18 -10.20
C SER A 249 -2.04 -2.57 -10.18
N LYS A 250 -2.97 -2.82 -9.25
CA LYS A 250 -3.80 -4.03 -9.23
C LYS A 250 -4.64 -4.18 -10.51
N ALA A 251 -5.34 -3.13 -10.95
CA ALA A 251 -6.12 -3.16 -12.18
C ALA A 251 -5.22 -3.34 -13.42
N VAL A 252 -4.06 -2.69 -13.43
CA VAL A 252 -3.07 -2.88 -14.50
C VAL A 252 -2.67 -4.36 -14.58
N SER A 253 -2.21 -4.94 -13.48
CA SER A 253 -1.80 -6.35 -13.42
C SER A 253 -2.93 -7.30 -13.80
N PHE A 254 -4.15 -7.04 -13.32
CA PHE A 254 -5.34 -7.82 -13.64
C PHE A 254 -5.63 -7.83 -15.14
N LEU A 255 -5.74 -6.66 -15.76
CA LEU A 255 -6.04 -6.52 -17.19
C LEU A 255 -4.93 -7.12 -18.06
N THR A 256 -3.66 -6.84 -17.76
CA THR A 256 -2.54 -7.33 -18.58
C THR A 256 -2.34 -8.83 -18.45
N THR A 257 -2.50 -9.39 -17.25
CA THR A 257 -2.29 -10.82 -17.00
C THR A 257 -3.41 -11.66 -17.63
N LEU A 258 -4.66 -11.18 -17.53
CA LEU A 258 -5.81 -11.86 -18.14
C LEU A 258 -5.95 -11.57 -19.64
N GLN A 259 -5.16 -10.64 -20.19
CA GLN A 259 -5.22 -10.19 -21.59
C GLN A 259 -6.63 -9.73 -21.99
N LEU A 260 -7.23 -8.89 -21.15
CA LEU A 260 -8.55 -8.30 -21.38
C LEU A 260 -8.38 -6.98 -22.16
N GLY A 261 -9.22 -6.79 -23.18
CA GLY A 261 -9.35 -5.56 -23.95
C GLY A 261 -10.78 -5.07 -23.88
N ASP A 262 -11.48 -5.04 -25.02
CA ASP A 262 -12.84 -4.52 -25.15
C ASP A 262 -13.86 -5.17 -24.19
N GLU A 263 -13.55 -6.33 -23.61
CA GLU A 263 -14.39 -6.98 -22.60
C GLU A 263 -14.55 -6.14 -21.31
N VAL A 264 -13.61 -5.23 -21.04
CA VAL A 264 -13.69 -4.25 -19.96
C VAL A 264 -13.78 -2.86 -20.59
N TRP A 265 -14.81 -2.09 -20.24
CA TRP A 265 -14.99 -0.77 -20.84
C TRP A 265 -14.02 0.27 -20.28
N ALA A 266 -13.88 0.33 -18.96
CA ALA A 266 -13.12 1.37 -18.28
C ALA A 266 -12.67 0.92 -16.88
N ALA A 267 -11.69 1.65 -16.33
CA ALA A 267 -11.39 1.65 -14.92
C ALA A 267 -12.02 2.89 -14.26
N VAL A 268 -12.81 2.69 -13.22
CA VAL A 268 -13.39 3.76 -12.41
C VAL A 268 -12.43 4.08 -11.28
N ASP A 269 -12.06 5.34 -11.10
CA ASP A 269 -11.20 5.76 -9.99
C ASP A 269 -11.73 7.02 -9.32
N ILE A 270 -11.78 7.01 -7.99
CA ILE A 270 -12.26 8.15 -7.19
C ILE A 270 -11.20 9.26 -7.08
N ASN A 271 -9.93 8.95 -7.35
CA ASN A 271 -8.85 9.92 -7.33
C ASN A 271 -8.93 10.81 -8.58
N PRO A 272 -9.25 12.12 -8.44
CA PRO A 272 -9.39 13.03 -9.57
C PRO A 272 -8.10 13.20 -10.36
N TYR A 273 -6.93 12.99 -9.74
CA TYR A 273 -5.65 13.05 -10.42
C TYR A 273 -5.42 11.86 -11.37
N LYS A 274 -6.22 10.79 -11.28
CA LYS A 274 -6.15 9.64 -12.20
C LYS A 274 -7.18 9.72 -13.34
N GLN A 275 -8.28 10.46 -13.13
CA GLN A 275 -9.37 10.60 -14.09
C GLN A 275 -8.92 11.29 -15.39
N GLY A 276 -9.51 10.90 -16.52
CA GLY A 276 -9.16 11.41 -17.85
C GLY A 276 -7.83 10.89 -18.41
N LYS A 277 -7.17 9.97 -17.70
CA LYS A 277 -5.97 9.25 -18.16
C LYS A 277 -6.34 7.85 -18.67
N PHE A 278 -5.34 7.06 -19.01
CA PHE A 278 -5.51 5.69 -19.51
C PHE A 278 -4.64 4.70 -18.72
N THR A 279 -5.16 3.50 -18.53
CA THR A 279 -4.47 2.40 -17.86
C THR A 279 -3.24 1.97 -18.67
N PRO A 280 -2.04 1.94 -18.08
CA PRO A 280 -0.82 1.49 -18.75
C PRO A 280 -0.96 0.09 -19.36
N GLY A 281 -0.36 -0.11 -20.53
CA GLY A 281 -0.32 -1.40 -21.24
C GLY A 281 -1.59 -1.73 -22.03
N THR A 282 -2.77 -1.45 -21.49
CA THR A 282 -4.05 -1.84 -22.11
C THR A 282 -4.87 -0.69 -22.67
N GLY A 283 -4.60 0.56 -22.27
CA GLY A 283 -5.23 1.74 -22.86
C GLY A 283 -6.69 1.96 -22.46
N HIS A 284 -7.20 1.25 -21.45
CA HIS A 284 -8.54 1.50 -20.92
C HIS A 284 -8.64 2.92 -20.34
N PRO A 285 -9.71 3.68 -20.60
CA PRO A 285 -9.89 4.98 -19.98
C PRO A 285 -10.08 4.85 -18.47
N VAL A 286 -9.53 5.82 -17.73
CA VAL A 286 -9.78 5.98 -16.29
C VAL A 286 -10.84 7.08 -16.13
N ILE A 287 -12.03 6.69 -15.67
CA ILE A 287 -13.21 7.55 -15.59
C ILE A 287 -13.60 7.85 -14.14
N ALA A 288 -14.32 8.94 -13.94
CA ALA A 288 -14.90 9.28 -12.64
C ALA A 288 -16.14 8.42 -12.36
N PRO A 289 -16.51 8.20 -11.09
CA PRO A 289 -17.77 7.54 -10.75
C PRO A 289 -19.01 8.20 -11.40
N GLY A 290 -19.00 9.54 -11.54
CA GLY A 290 -20.09 10.30 -12.16
C GLY A 290 -20.29 9.99 -13.64
N ASP A 291 -19.23 9.62 -14.36
CA ASP A 291 -19.29 9.32 -15.79
C ASP A 291 -20.09 8.03 -16.08
N LEU A 292 -20.32 7.20 -15.05
CA LEU A 292 -21.18 6.02 -15.14
C LEU A 292 -22.66 6.35 -15.35
N LEU A 293 -23.10 7.59 -15.08
CA LEU A 293 -24.49 7.99 -15.32
C LEU A 293 -24.84 8.01 -16.81
N ASP A 294 -23.90 8.46 -17.64
CA ASP A 294 -24.08 8.53 -19.09
C ASP A 294 -24.00 7.14 -19.73
N THR A 295 -23.29 6.22 -19.09
CA THR A 295 -23.08 4.86 -19.59
C THR A 295 -23.07 3.85 -18.42
N PRO A 296 -24.26 3.47 -17.91
CA PRO A 296 -24.39 2.62 -16.71
C PRO A 296 -23.72 1.24 -16.85
N PRO A 297 -22.93 0.78 -15.86
CA PRO A 297 -22.35 -0.56 -15.92
C PRO A 297 -23.39 -1.62 -15.55
N ASP A 298 -23.19 -2.85 -16.05
CA ASP A 298 -23.96 -4.03 -15.66
C ASP A 298 -23.21 -4.89 -14.64
N LEU A 299 -21.87 -4.82 -14.65
CA LEU A 299 -20.97 -5.53 -13.75
C LEU A 299 -19.83 -4.60 -13.32
N VAL A 300 -19.66 -4.44 -12.01
CA VAL A 300 -18.55 -3.73 -11.39
C VAL A 300 -17.67 -4.74 -10.65
N ILE A 301 -16.40 -4.83 -11.05
CA ILE A 301 -15.40 -5.65 -10.39
C ILE A 301 -14.52 -4.74 -9.52
N VAL A 302 -14.64 -4.85 -8.21
CA VAL A 302 -13.90 -4.05 -7.24
C VAL A 302 -12.53 -4.68 -7.00
N MET A 303 -11.46 -3.92 -7.27
CA MET A 303 -10.09 -4.45 -7.23
C MET A 303 -9.53 -4.69 -5.82
N ASN A 304 -10.28 -4.36 -4.77
CA ASN A 304 -9.97 -4.74 -3.39
C ASN A 304 -11.27 -4.85 -2.56
N PRO A 305 -11.56 -6.02 -1.95
CA PRO A 305 -12.81 -6.29 -1.25
C PRO A 305 -13.11 -5.32 -0.09
N ILE A 306 -12.10 -4.71 0.53
CA ILE A 306 -12.32 -3.75 1.63
C ILE A 306 -13.16 -2.54 1.22
N TYR A 307 -13.15 -2.20 -0.08
CA TYR A 307 -13.92 -1.07 -0.61
C TYR A 307 -15.31 -1.47 -1.10
N LEU A 308 -15.73 -2.74 -1.01
CA LEU A 308 -17.05 -3.19 -1.49
C LEU A 308 -18.19 -2.32 -0.97
N ASN A 309 -18.19 -2.01 0.33
CA ASN A 309 -19.23 -1.20 0.95
C ASN A 309 -19.20 0.26 0.46
N GLU A 310 -18.01 0.87 0.38
CA GLU A 310 -17.83 2.24 -0.12
C GLU A 310 -18.25 2.36 -1.59
N VAL A 311 -17.87 1.40 -2.42
CA VAL A 311 -18.25 1.34 -3.84
C VAL A 311 -19.76 1.14 -3.99
N ALA A 312 -20.36 0.22 -3.25
CA ALA A 312 -21.80 0.00 -3.29
C ALA A 312 -22.58 1.25 -2.86
N GLN A 313 -22.12 1.96 -1.83
CA GLN A 313 -22.72 3.23 -1.41
C GLN A 313 -22.59 4.31 -2.49
N SER A 314 -21.41 4.44 -3.10
CA SER A 314 -21.17 5.40 -4.20
C SER A 314 -22.09 5.13 -5.39
N LEU A 315 -22.21 3.87 -5.82
CA LEU A 315 -23.11 3.48 -6.92
C LEU A 315 -24.57 3.71 -6.56
N ASN A 316 -24.96 3.40 -5.32
CA ASN A 316 -26.33 3.61 -4.84
C ASN A 316 -26.72 5.09 -4.84
N ALA A 317 -25.81 5.98 -4.41
CA ALA A 317 -25.99 7.42 -4.41
C ALA A 317 -26.15 8.01 -5.82
N LEU A 318 -25.54 7.38 -6.82
CA LEU A 318 -25.73 7.71 -8.24
C LEU A 318 -26.99 7.09 -8.85
N GLY A 319 -27.78 6.33 -8.08
CA GLY A 319 -28.97 5.64 -8.59
C GLY A 319 -28.66 4.41 -9.45
N LEU A 320 -27.41 3.95 -9.48
CA LEU A 320 -26.97 2.78 -10.24
C LEU A 320 -27.15 1.49 -9.42
N ARG A 321 -27.46 0.38 -10.09
CA ARG A 321 -27.66 -0.95 -9.47
C ARG A 321 -27.00 -2.08 -10.29
N PRO A 322 -25.69 -2.00 -10.57
CA PRO A 322 -24.98 -3.09 -11.25
C PRO A 322 -24.84 -4.31 -10.33
N GLU A 323 -24.49 -5.46 -10.93
CA GLU A 323 -23.87 -6.54 -10.15
C GLU A 323 -22.51 -6.06 -9.64
N ILE A 324 -22.23 -6.23 -8.34
CA ILE A 324 -20.97 -5.85 -7.71
C ILE A 324 -20.29 -7.11 -7.19
N ILE A 325 -19.04 -7.31 -7.59
CA ILE A 325 -18.19 -8.41 -7.11
C ILE A 325 -16.79 -7.84 -6.83
N ALA A 326 -16.09 -8.36 -5.83
CA ALA A 326 -14.68 -8.06 -5.63
C ALA A 326 -13.81 -9.20 -6.16
N VAL A 327 -12.57 -8.84 -6.50
CA VAL A 327 -11.50 -9.82 -6.67
C VAL A 327 -11.21 -10.55 -5.37
#